data_AF-A0A2V8FLR3-F1
#
_entry.id   AF-A0A2V8FLR3-F1
#
_cell.length_a   1.000
_cell.length_b   1.000
_cell.length_c   1.000
_cell.angle_alpha   90.00
_cell.angle_beta   90.00
_cell.angle_gamma   90.00
#
_symmetry.space_group_name_H-M   'P 1'
#
loop_
_entity.id
_entity.type
_entity.pdbx_description
1 polymer ?
#
loop_
_entity_poly.entity_id
_entity_poly.type
_entity_poly.pdbx_seq_one_letter_code
_entity_poly.pdbx_strand_id
1 'polypeptide(L)'
;MFRNERPSIMNMSFLSKEGLAMDSQNEIRRPGWRSVVAVALTAVAITFNHVFTLGSGAFVLGATLLAVPPALWIWFRRTGNRRALAAYGVMNAWIVVGFGVITGLWDITLPIFAGTFLSSVSTAYPKPVFGAFGFEISGVAMFLGSLFVLYYGLQLIPSRGRRVALSGVAAIGVTAILFAFVALDRDVWAPPTQGVVKIGVIVPTTGPYAMLGNSFVKAVQMARDDLGDKKYRYELVIRDSGPDPEKAKQVIRRVVNDDKVDAIVGGISLIGQET
;
A
#
# COMPACT_ATOMS: atom_id res chain seq x y z
N MET A 1 -51.20 -45.18 -34.78
CA MET A 1 -51.90 -43.88 -34.56
C MET A 1 -50.97 -43.01 -33.70
N PHE A 2 -50.09 -42.24 -34.32
CA PHE A 2 -49.14 -41.37 -33.59
C PHE A 2 -49.81 -40.02 -33.36
N ARG A 3 -50.10 -39.70 -32.10
CA ARG A 3 -50.73 -38.45 -31.69
C ARG A 3 -49.67 -37.35 -31.72
N ASN A 4 -49.74 -36.48 -32.72
CA ASN A 4 -48.86 -35.34 -32.89
C ASN A 4 -49.38 -34.19 -31.99
N GLU A 5 -49.12 -34.27 -30.69
CA GLU A 5 -49.43 -33.20 -29.75
C GLU A 5 -48.38 -32.10 -29.90
N ARG A 6 -48.65 -31.13 -30.79
CA ARG A 6 -47.86 -29.89 -30.84
C ARG A 6 -48.06 -29.15 -29.52
N PRO A 7 -47.00 -28.84 -28.76
CA PRO A 7 -47.15 -28.11 -27.52
C PRO A 7 -47.82 -26.77 -27.78
N SER A 8 -48.85 -26.46 -26.99
CA SER A 8 -49.57 -25.18 -27.01
C SER A 8 -48.59 -24.01 -26.93
N ILE A 9 -48.86 -22.93 -27.66
CA ILE A 9 -48.07 -21.67 -27.67
C ILE A 9 -47.89 -21.14 -26.23
N MET A 10 -48.85 -21.41 -25.34
CA MET A 10 -48.78 -21.05 -23.93
C MET A 10 -47.63 -21.79 -23.20
N ASN A 11 -47.42 -23.09 -23.50
CA ASN A 11 -46.33 -23.90 -22.95
C ASN A 11 -44.95 -23.47 -23.49
N MET A 12 -44.86 -23.04 -24.76
CA MET A 12 -43.61 -22.49 -25.30
C MET A 12 -43.22 -21.17 -24.63
N SER A 13 -44.17 -20.29 -24.34
CA SER A 13 -43.90 -19.03 -23.65
C SER A 13 -43.42 -19.24 -22.20
N PHE A 14 -43.96 -20.27 -21.54
CA PHE A 14 -43.62 -20.64 -20.17
C PHE A 14 -42.23 -21.27 -20.08
N LEU A 15 -41.95 -22.27 -20.94
CA LEU A 15 -40.63 -22.91 -21.04
C LEU A 15 -39.53 -21.92 -21.43
N SER A 16 -39.85 -20.91 -22.26
CA SER A 16 -38.92 -19.83 -22.60
C SER A 16 -38.64 -18.92 -21.40
N LYS A 17 -39.66 -18.53 -20.63
CA LYS A 17 -39.47 -17.68 -19.44
C LYS A 17 -38.70 -18.39 -18.34
N GLU A 18 -38.99 -19.67 -18.10
CA GLU A 18 -38.24 -20.49 -17.14
C GLU A 18 -36.80 -20.72 -17.59
N GLY A 19 -36.58 -21.03 -18.87
CA GLY A 19 -35.25 -21.18 -19.45
C GLY A 19 -34.40 -19.90 -19.36
N LEU A 20 -34.98 -18.74 -19.68
CA LEU A 20 -34.31 -17.43 -19.58
C LEU A 20 -34.02 -17.05 -18.12
N ALA A 21 -34.94 -17.34 -17.20
CA ALA A 21 -34.73 -17.11 -15.77
C ALA A 21 -33.60 -18.00 -15.24
N MET A 22 -33.56 -19.27 -15.65
CA MET A 22 -32.52 -20.22 -15.23
C MET A 22 -31.13 -19.89 -15.79
N ASP A 23 -31.07 -19.42 -17.04
CA ASP A 23 -29.81 -18.98 -17.68
C ASP A 23 -29.25 -17.71 -17.01
N SER A 24 -30.12 -16.72 -16.75
CA SER A 24 -29.73 -15.49 -16.02
C SER A 24 -29.21 -15.77 -14.60
N GLN A 25 -29.76 -16.77 -13.91
CA GLN A 25 -29.30 -17.18 -12.59
C GLN A 25 -27.93 -17.87 -12.63
N ASN A 26 -27.66 -18.64 -13.69
CA ASN A 26 -26.36 -19.29 -13.88
C ASN A 26 -25.26 -18.31 -14.33
N GLU A 27 -25.60 -17.29 -15.13
CA GLU A 27 -24.69 -16.21 -15.52
C GLU A 27 -24.13 -15.45 -14.29
N ILE A 28 -24.96 -15.24 -13.26
CA ILE A 28 -24.57 -14.48 -12.06
C ILE A 28 -23.84 -15.35 -11.01
N ARG A 29 -24.09 -16.66 -10.98
CA ARG A 29 -23.55 -17.58 -9.95
C ARG A 29 -22.03 -17.72 -9.98
N ARG A 30 -21.43 -17.93 -11.16
CA ARG A 30 -19.97 -18.16 -11.28
C ARG A 30 -19.14 -16.90 -10.98
N PRO A 31 -19.48 -15.71 -11.50
CA PRO A 31 -18.81 -14.46 -11.14
C PRO A 31 -19.01 -14.08 -9.67
N GLY A 32 -20.18 -14.39 -9.10
CA GLY A 32 -20.53 -14.05 -7.73
C GLY A 32 -19.59 -14.63 -6.67
N TRP A 33 -19.29 -15.92 -6.74
CA TRP A 33 -18.33 -16.53 -5.81
C TRP A 33 -16.93 -15.91 -5.93
N ARG A 34 -16.49 -15.61 -7.16
CA ARG A 34 -15.19 -14.97 -7.41
C ARG A 34 -15.14 -13.56 -6.83
N SER A 35 -16.25 -12.81 -6.91
CA SER A 35 -16.37 -11.50 -6.28
C SER A 35 -16.22 -11.60 -4.75
N VAL A 36 -16.90 -12.56 -4.11
CA VAL A 36 -16.80 -12.75 -2.65
C VAL A 36 -15.38 -13.12 -2.22
N VAL A 37 -14.71 -14.00 -2.96
CA VAL A 37 -13.31 -14.38 -2.69
C VAL A 37 -12.38 -13.18 -2.86
N ALA A 38 -12.56 -12.37 -3.91
CA ALA A 38 -11.75 -11.17 -4.12
C ALA A 38 -11.93 -10.17 -2.97
N VAL A 39 -13.17 -9.98 -2.49
CA VAL A 39 -13.46 -9.15 -1.32
C VAL A 39 -12.75 -9.69 -0.08
N ALA A 40 -12.80 -10.99 0.16
CA ALA A 40 -12.15 -11.60 1.33
C ALA A 40 -10.63 -11.43 1.30
N LEU A 41 -9.98 -11.67 0.15
CA LEU A 41 -8.54 -11.48 0.00
C LEU A 41 -8.14 -10.01 0.17
N THR A 42 -8.94 -9.09 -0.38
CA THR A 42 -8.71 -7.65 -0.23
C THR A 42 -8.91 -7.22 1.23
N ALA A 43 -9.90 -7.77 1.93
CA ALA A 43 -10.17 -7.50 3.33
C ALA A 43 -8.99 -7.87 4.23
N VAL A 44 -8.28 -8.95 3.93
CA VAL A 44 -7.05 -9.33 4.68
C VAL A 44 -5.97 -8.26 4.50
N ALA A 45 -5.73 -7.80 3.27
CA ALA A 45 -4.77 -6.74 3.00
C ALA A 45 -5.16 -5.41 3.68
N ILE A 46 -6.43 -5.03 3.61
CA ILE A 46 -6.99 -3.85 4.30
C ILE A 46 -6.74 -3.96 5.81
N THR A 47 -7.10 -5.09 6.40
CA THR A 47 -6.96 -5.33 7.86
C THR A 47 -5.50 -5.17 8.27
N PHE A 48 -4.59 -5.85 7.58
CA PHE A 48 -3.17 -5.80 7.90
C PHE A 48 -2.60 -4.38 7.76
N ASN A 49 -2.95 -3.66 6.69
CA ASN A 49 -2.51 -2.27 6.50
C ASN A 49 -3.00 -1.35 7.62
N HIS A 50 -4.26 -1.52 8.04
CA HIS A 50 -4.86 -0.66 9.06
C HIS A 50 -4.44 -1.01 10.48
N VAL A 51 -3.78 -2.14 10.74
CA VAL A 51 -3.17 -2.41 12.06
C VAL A 51 -2.12 -1.34 12.39
N PHE A 52 -1.43 -0.80 11.39
CA PHE A 52 -0.41 0.24 11.58
C PHE A 52 -0.98 1.62 11.96
N THR A 53 -2.23 1.91 11.57
CA THR A 53 -2.86 3.22 11.80
C THR A 53 -3.96 3.17 12.86
N LEU A 54 -4.74 2.08 12.92
CA LEU A 54 -5.88 1.88 13.83
C LEU A 54 -5.58 0.90 14.97
N GLY A 55 -4.40 0.26 15.00
CA GLY A 55 -4.06 -0.75 16.01
C GLY A 55 -5.04 -1.92 16.00
N SER A 56 -5.52 -2.33 17.18
CA SER A 56 -6.47 -3.45 17.33
C SER A 56 -7.85 -3.17 16.70
N GLY A 57 -8.21 -1.90 16.46
CA GLY A 57 -9.45 -1.53 15.79
C GLY A 57 -9.55 -2.07 14.36
N ALA A 58 -8.42 -2.33 13.70
CA ALA A 58 -8.36 -2.89 12.37
C ALA A 58 -9.04 -4.28 12.27
N PHE A 59 -9.02 -5.09 13.33
CA PHE A 59 -9.66 -6.41 13.33
C PHE A 59 -11.19 -6.32 13.28
N VAL A 60 -11.79 -5.28 13.84
CA VAL A 60 -13.24 -5.03 13.74
C VAL A 60 -13.62 -4.68 12.30
N LEU A 61 -12.82 -3.83 11.66
CA LEU A 61 -12.97 -3.52 10.24
C LEU A 61 -12.84 -4.78 9.39
N GLY A 62 -11.79 -5.57 9.61
CA GLY A 62 -11.56 -6.84 8.92
C GLY A 62 -12.71 -7.83 9.09
N ALA A 63 -13.19 -8.04 10.31
CA ALA A 63 -14.33 -8.90 10.59
C ALA A 63 -15.60 -8.42 9.86
N THR A 64 -15.84 -7.10 9.82
CA THR A 64 -16.97 -6.51 9.09
C THR A 64 -16.87 -6.79 7.58
N LEU A 65 -15.70 -6.58 6.99
CA LEU A 65 -15.42 -6.83 5.57
C LEU A 65 -15.49 -8.32 5.21
N LEU A 66 -15.21 -9.22 6.15
CA LEU A 66 -15.31 -10.67 5.97
C LEU A 66 -16.72 -11.21 6.22
N ALA A 67 -17.56 -10.53 7.01
CA ALA A 67 -18.91 -10.99 7.35
C ALA A 67 -20.00 -10.40 6.45
N VAL A 68 -20.00 -9.07 6.27
CA VAL A 68 -21.11 -8.35 5.63
C VAL A 68 -21.25 -8.68 4.14
N PRO A 69 -20.20 -8.63 3.31
CA PRO A 69 -20.33 -8.94 1.88
C PRO A 69 -20.78 -10.38 1.62
N PRO A 70 -20.22 -11.43 2.26
CA PRO A 70 -20.75 -12.79 2.12
C PRO A 70 -22.19 -12.93 2.60
N ALA A 71 -22.58 -12.27 3.70
CA ALA A 71 -23.96 -12.30 4.19
C ALA A 71 -24.94 -11.69 3.19
N LEU A 72 -24.61 -10.53 2.60
CA LEU A 72 -25.41 -9.90 1.55
C LEU A 72 -25.51 -10.79 0.30
N TRP A 73 -24.40 -11.43 -0.09
CA TRP A 73 -24.39 -12.37 -1.22
C TRP A 73 -25.26 -13.60 -0.96
N ILE A 74 -25.16 -14.20 0.23
CA ILE A 74 -25.99 -15.35 0.64
C ILE A 74 -27.46 -14.95 0.68
N TRP A 75 -27.78 -13.76 1.20
CA TRP A 75 -29.14 -13.24 1.24
C TRP A 75 -29.73 -13.07 -0.16
N PHE A 76 -28.97 -12.48 -1.09
CA PHE A 76 -29.35 -12.40 -2.50
C PHE A 76 -29.58 -13.78 -3.11
N ARG A 77 -28.66 -14.73 -2.89
CA ARG A 77 -28.77 -16.10 -3.43
C ARG A 77 -29.98 -16.87 -2.91
N ARG A 78 -30.38 -16.64 -1.66
CA ARG A 78 -31.54 -17.33 -1.05
C ARG A 78 -32.88 -16.71 -1.46
N THR A 79 -32.93 -15.41 -1.67
CA THR A 79 -34.20 -14.67 -1.81
C THR A 79 -34.42 -14.09 -3.21
N GLY A 80 -33.39 -14.01 -4.05
CA GLY A 80 -33.43 -13.26 -5.31
C GLY A 80 -33.63 -11.74 -5.13
N ASN A 81 -33.54 -11.22 -3.90
CA ASN A 81 -33.89 -9.83 -3.61
C ASN A 81 -32.87 -8.85 -4.21
N ARG A 82 -33.32 -8.01 -5.14
CA ARG A 82 -32.49 -7.00 -5.82
C ARG A 82 -31.87 -5.98 -4.86
N ARG A 83 -32.51 -5.71 -3.71
CA ARG A 83 -31.95 -4.81 -2.68
C ARG A 83 -30.70 -5.40 -2.04
N ALA A 84 -30.64 -6.71 -1.84
CA ALA A 84 -29.46 -7.41 -1.32
C ALA A 84 -28.27 -7.29 -2.27
N LEU A 85 -28.52 -7.48 -3.58
CA LEU A 85 -27.50 -7.31 -4.62
C LEU A 85 -27.04 -5.85 -4.73
N ALA A 86 -27.97 -4.89 -4.64
CA ALA A 86 -27.62 -3.47 -4.63
C ALA A 86 -26.76 -3.10 -3.43
N ALA A 87 -27.11 -3.57 -2.22
CA ALA A 87 -26.31 -3.36 -1.02
C ALA A 87 -24.91 -3.99 -1.14
N TYR A 88 -24.81 -5.20 -1.70
CA TYR A 88 -23.51 -5.83 -2.00
C TYR A 88 -22.68 -4.99 -2.99
N GLY A 89 -23.32 -4.45 -4.03
CA GLY A 89 -22.67 -3.56 -5.00
C GLY A 89 -22.17 -2.26 -4.38
N VAL A 90 -22.96 -1.63 -3.49
CA VAL A 90 -22.55 -0.44 -2.73
C VAL A 90 -21.34 -0.76 -1.85
N MET A 91 -21.36 -1.92 -1.18
CA MET A 91 -20.24 -2.36 -0.35
C MET A 91 -18.95 -2.53 -1.17
N ASN A 92 -19.04 -3.16 -2.34
CA ASN A 92 -17.90 -3.30 -3.24
C ASN A 92 -17.40 -1.93 -3.75
N ALA A 93 -18.31 -1.02 -4.09
CA ALA A 93 -17.94 0.33 -4.52
C ALA A 93 -17.24 1.10 -3.39
N TRP A 94 -17.74 1.00 -2.16
CA TRP A 94 -17.10 1.61 -1.00
C TRP A 94 -15.70 1.05 -0.74
N ILE A 95 -15.52 -0.28 -0.85
CA ILE A 95 -14.19 -0.91 -0.73
C ILE A 95 -13.24 -0.36 -1.81
N VAL A 96 -13.69 -0.32 -3.06
CA VAL A 96 -12.86 0.13 -4.19
C VAL A 96 -12.47 1.60 -4.04
N VAL A 97 -13.40 2.48 -3.69
CA VAL A 97 -13.14 3.91 -3.56
C VAL A 97 -12.32 4.22 -2.32
N GLY A 98 -12.78 3.75 -1.15
CA GLY A 98 -12.15 4.07 0.14
C GLY A 98 -10.78 3.42 0.28
N PHE A 99 -10.73 2.10 0.16
CA PHE A 99 -9.49 1.36 0.42
C PHE A 99 -8.63 1.23 -0.83
N GLY A 100 -9.24 0.99 -1.98
CA GLY A 100 -8.49 0.86 -3.24
C GLY A 100 -7.87 2.17 -3.71
N VAL A 101 -8.72 3.17 -3.97
CA VAL A 101 -8.30 4.42 -4.61
C VAL A 101 -7.71 5.43 -3.63
N ILE A 102 -8.41 5.72 -2.53
CA ILE A 102 -7.93 6.74 -1.58
C ILE A 102 -6.72 6.19 -0.83
N THR A 103 -6.88 5.13 -0.04
CA THR A 103 -5.76 4.65 0.78
C THR A 103 -4.70 3.89 -0.02
N GLY A 104 -5.10 2.97 -0.89
CA GLY A 104 -4.16 2.09 -1.58
C GLY A 104 -3.38 2.78 -2.69
N LEU A 105 -4.09 3.48 -3.59
CA LEU A 105 -3.48 4.17 -4.71
C LEU A 105 -2.92 5.53 -4.30
N TRP A 106 -3.75 6.43 -3.78
CA TRP A 106 -3.38 7.83 -3.59
C TRP A 106 -2.40 8.04 -2.44
N ASP A 107 -2.64 7.40 -1.29
CA ASP A 107 -1.78 7.60 -0.11
C ASP A 107 -0.50 6.75 -0.14
N ILE A 108 -0.50 5.63 -0.87
CA ILE A 108 0.59 4.64 -0.81
C ILE A 108 1.22 4.40 -2.19
N THR A 109 0.50 3.77 -3.12
CA THR A 109 1.10 3.29 -4.39
C THR A 109 1.64 4.42 -5.25
N LEU A 110 0.90 5.53 -5.37
CA LEU A 110 1.25 6.67 -6.20
C LEU A 110 2.47 7.42 -5.64
N PRO A 111 2.56 7.77 -4.35
CA PRO A 111 3.76 8.35 -3.76
C PRO A 111 5.00 7.48 -3.91
N ILE A 112 4.89 6.16 -3.70
CA ILE A 112 6.01 5.24 -3.92
C ILE A 112 6.45 5.30 -5.38
N PHE A 113 5.53 5.07 -6.31
CA PHE A 113 5.88 4.99 -7.72
C PHE A 113 6.38 6.32 -8.28
N ALA A 114 5.62 7.40 -8.08
CA ALA A 114 5.96 8.72 -8.58
C ALA A 114 7.21 9.26 -7.89
N GLY A 115 7.32 9.12 -6.55
CA GLY A 115 8.48 9.59 -5.80
C GLY A 115 9.75 8.87 -6.22
N THR A 116 9.72 7.54 -6.29
CA THR A 116 10.87 6.75 -6.77
C THR A 116 11.21 7.13 -8.21
N PHE A 117 10.23 7.15 -9.12
CA PHE A 117 10.46 7.50 -10.52
C PHE A 117 11.08 8.91 -10.65
N LEU A 118 10.49 9.92 -10.01
CA LEU A 118 10.97 11.29 -10.05
C LEU A 118 12.38 11.43 -9.48
N SER A 119 12.70 10.72 -8.40
CA SER A 119 14.04 10.71 -7.81
C SER A 119 15.09 10.05 -8.71
N SER A 120 14.68 9.10 -9.56
CA SER A 120 15.60 8.43 -10.50
C SER A 120 15.96 9.30 -11.70
N VAL A 121 15.08 10.23 -12.08
CA VAL A 121 15.30 11.13 -13.23
C VAL A 121 15.81 12.52 -12.82
N SER A 122 15.72 12.91 -11.55
CA SER A 122 16.18 14.22 -11.07
C SER A 122 16.50 14.22 -9.58
N THR A 123 17.67 14.77 -9.23
CA THR A 123 18.10 15.01 -7.85
C THR A 123 17.32 16.13 -7.15
N ALA A 124 16.50 16.89 -7.88
CA ALA A 124 15.58 17.87 -7.29
C ALA A 124 14.42 17.21 -6.53
N TYR A 125 14.13 15.94 -6.81
CA TYR A 125 13.15 15.15 -6.08
C TYR A 125 13.86 14.21 -5.11
N PRO A 126 13.82 14.45 -3.80
CA PRO A 126 14.40 13.54 -2.83
C PRO A 126 13.69 12.18 -2.91
N LYS A 127 14.44 11.11 -2.63
CA LYS A 127 13.86 9.76 -2.52
C LYS A 127 12.72 9.77 -1.48
N PRO A 128 11.56 9.19 -1.77
CA PRO A 128 10.45 9.14 -0.82
C PRO A 128 10.87 8.38 0.44
N VAL A 129 10.46 8.89 1.60
CA VAL A 129 10.68 8.20 2.87
C VAL A 129 9.56 7.18 3.02
N PHE A 130 9.91 5.90 2.99
CA PHE A 130 8.95 4.81 3.15
C PHE A 130 8.62 4.59 4.63
N GLY A 131 7.35 4.30 4.91
CA GLY A 131 6.91 3.78 6.20
C GLY A 131 7.37 2.34 6.42
N ALA A 132 6.77 1.68 7.41
CA ALA A 132 7.05 0.27 7.66
C ALA A 132 6.78 -0.57 6.40
N PHE A 133 7.74 -1.44 6.02
CA PHE A 133 7.63 -2.28 4.82
C PHE A 133 6.29 -3.01 4.70
N GLY A 134 5.76 -3.53 5.81
CA GLY A 134 4.46 -4.20 5.86
C GLY A 134 3.29 -3.27 5.56
N PHE A 135 3.35 -2.02 6.00
CA PHE A 135 2.34 -1.00 5.69
C PHE A 135 2.33 -0.72 4.17
N GLU A 136 3.49 -0.45 3.58
CA GLU A 136 3.58 -0.12 2.15
C GLU A 136 3.11 -1.27 1.24
N ILE A 137 3.59 -2.49 1.48
CA ILE A 137 3.19 -3.65 0.66
C ILE A 137 1.70 -3.95 0.79
N SER A 138 1.17 -3.88 2.00
CA SER A 138 -0.26 -4.14 2.20
C SER A 138 -1.13 -3.04 1.59
N GLY A 139 -0.64 -1.80 1.52
CA GLY A 139 -1.25 -0.71 0.79
C GLY A 139 -1.35 -0.96 -0.71
N VAL A 140 -0.24 -1.37 -1.31
CA VAL A 140 -0.21 -1.80 -2.72
C VAL A 140 -1.15 -3.01 -2.93
N ALA A 141 -1.05 -4.04 -2.09
CA ALA A 141 -1.90 -5.23 -2.19
C ALA A 141 -3.41 -4.91 -2.08
N MET A 142 -3.77 -3.94 -1.24
CA MET A 142 -5.13 -3.43 -1.08
C MET A 142 -5.63 -2.71 -2.34
N PHE A 143 -4.81 -1.87 -2.96
CA PHE A 143 -5.14 -1.25 -4.25
C PHE A 143 -5.39 -2.32 -5.32
N LEU A 144 -4.47 -3.28 -5.44
CA LEU A 144 -4.55 -4.36 -6.42
C LEU A 144 -5.77 -5.26 -6.19
N GLY A 145 -5.99 -5.68 -4.95
CA GLY A 145 -7.16 -6.46 -4.56
C GLY A 145 -8.47 -5.74 -4.91
N SER A 146 -8.51 -4.42 -4.70
CA SER A 146 -9.66 -3.60 -5.06
C SER A 146 -9.95 -3.58 -6.57
N LEU A 147 -8.93 -3.72 -7.43
CA LEU A 147 -9.16 -3.90 -8.87
C LEU A 147 -9.87 -5.23 -9.18
N PHE A 148 -9.56 -6.30 -8.45
CA PHE A 148 -10.28 -7.57 -8.58
C PHE A 148 -11.72 -7.48 -8.03
N VAL A 149 -11.91 -6.77 -6.91
CA VAL A 149 -13.25 -6.49 -6.36
C VAL A 149 -14.09 -5.73 -7.39
N LEU A 150 -13.53 -4.70 -8.01
CA LEU A 150 -14.18 -3.93 -9.07
C LEU A 150 -14.48 -4.83 -10.28
N TYR A 151 -13.50 -5.58 -10.76
CA TYR A 151 -13.61 -6.44 -11.93
C TYR A 151 -14.75 -7.47 -11.79
N TYR A 152 -14.73 -8.27 -10.73
CA TYR A 152 -15.76 -9.28 -10.50
C TYR A 152 -17.10 -8.65 -10.09
N GLY A 153 -17.09 -7.50 -9.41
CA GLY A 153 -18.30 -6.75 -9.10
C GLY A 153 -19.02 -6.26 -10.37
N LEU A 154 -18.29 -5.75 -11.36
CA LEU A 154 -18.86 -5.32 -12.64
C LEU A 154 -19.41 -6.48 -13.48
N GLN A 155 -18.88 -7.70 -13.33
CA GLN A 155 -19.43 -8.89 -13.98
C GLN A 155 -20.81 -9.29 -13.45
N LEU A 156 -21.20 -8.84 -12.25
CA LEU A 156 -22.55 -9.07 -11.70
C LEU A 156 -23.61 -8.16 -12.34
N ILE A 157 -23.20 -7.19 -13.16
CA ILE A 157 -24.10 -6.30 -13.89
C ILE A 157 -24.41 -6.96 -15.25
N PRO A 158 -25.67 -7.37 -15.51
CA PRO A 158 -26.04 -8.19 -16.68
C PRO A 158 -25.67 -7.58 -18.06
N SER A 159 -25.47 -6.26 -18.16
CA SER A 159 -25.18 -5.55 -19.41
C SER A 159 -23.68 -5.27 -19.66
N ARG A 160 -22.79 -5.52 -18.71
CA ARG A 160 -21.36 -5.08 -18.78
C ARG A 160 -20.33 -6.21 -18.92
N GLY A 161 -20.71 -7.48 -18.74
CA GLY A 161 -19.78 -8.61 -18.68
C GLY A 161 -18.86 -8.80 -19.90
N ARG A 162 -19.29 -8.39 -21.11
CA ARG A 162 -18.56 -8.64 -22.37
C ARG A 162 -17.52 -7.57 -22.73
N ARG A 163 -17.61 -6.34 -22.18
CA ARG A 163 -16.62 -5.26 -22.43
C ARG A 163 -15.49 -5.22 -21.41
N VAL A 164 -15.71 -5.74 -20.19
CA VAL A 164 -14.75 -5.65 -19.06
C VAL A 164 -13.67 -6.75 -19.12
N ALA A 165 -13.89 -7.85 -19.85
CA ALA A 165 -12.93 -8.95 -19.96
C ALA A 165 -11.60 -8.54 -20.66
N LEU A 166 -11.61 -7.52 -21.52
CA LEU A 166 -10.43 -7.02 -22.23
C LEU A 166 -9.57 -6.05 -21.40
N SER A 167 -10.12 -5.43 -20.35
CA SER A 167 -9.38 -4.50 -19.46
C SER A 167 -8.66 -5.20 -18.29
N GLY A 168 -9.04 -6.44 -17.94
CA GLY A 168 -8.46 -7.16 -16.80
C GLY A 168 -7.01 -7.61 -17.00
N VAL A 169 -6.62 -7.97 -18.23
CA VAL A 169 -5.26 -8.43 -18.55
C VAL A 169 -4.24 -7.28 -18.48
N ALA A 170 -4.63 -6.08 -18.93
CA ALA A 170 -3.79 -4.89 -18.83
C ALA A 170 -3.56 -4.47 -17.37
N ALA A 171 -4.59 -4.56 -16.52
CA ALA A 171 -4.48 -4.26 -15.10
C ALA A 171 -3.52 -5.23 -14.37
N ILE A 172 -3.58 -6.53 -14.67
CA ILE A 172 -2.68 -7.55 -14.08
C ILE A 172 -1.22 -7.32 -14.52
N GLY A 173 -0.99 -6.94 -15.78
CA GLY A 173 0.34 -6.63 -16.28
C GLY A 173 0.98 -5.43 -15.58
N VAL A 174 0.25 -4.31 -15.49
CA VAL A 174 0.71 -3.09 -14.77
C VAL A 174 0.97 -3.40 -13.29
N THR A 175 0.12 -4.22 -12.68
CA THR A 175 0.26 -4.68 -11.29
C THR A 175 1.55 -5.45 -11.04
N ALA A 176 1.86 -6.44 -11.88
CA ALA A 176 3.05 -7.27 -11.73
C ALA A 176 4.33 -6.45 -11.92
N ILE A 177 4.30 -5.47 -12.83
CA ILE A 177 5.41 -4.54 -13.07
C ILE A 177 5.61 -3.61 -11.86
N LEU A 178 4.54 -3.02 -11.33
CA LEU A 178 4.62 -2.17 -10.13
C LEU A 178 5.10 -2.95 -8.90
N PHE A 179 4.59 -4.17 -8.70
CA PHE A 179 5.03 -5.03 -7.60
C PHE A 179 6.50 -5.43 -7.73
N ALA A 180 6.95 -5.83 -8.92
CA ALA A 180 8.35 -6.15 -9.18
C ALA A 180 9.26 -4.93 -8.97
N PHE A 181 8.84 -3.74 -9.43
CA PHE A 181 9.58 -2.50 -9.23
C PHE A 181 9.74 -2.15 -7.74
N VAL A 182 8.65 -2.19 -6.96
CA VAL A 182 8.68 -1.94 -5.51
C VAL A 182 9.43 -3.03 -4.74
N ALA A 183 9.42 -4.28 -5.21
CA ALA A 183 10.18 -5.37 -4.58
C ALA A 183 11.69 -5.25 -4.86
N LEU A 184 12.08 -4.74 -6.03
CA LEU A 184 13.47 -4.62 -6.46
C LEU A 184 14.12 -3.30 -6.02
N ASP A 185 13.37 -2.20 -5.96
CA ASP A 185 13.86 -0.88 -5.54
C ASP A 185 13.72 -0.68 -4.02
N ARG A 186 14.35 -1.58 -3.26
CA ARG A 186 14.46 -1.44 -1.81
C ARG A 186 15.83 -0.88 -1.49
N ASP A 187 15.88 0.31 -0.89
CA ASP A 187 17.03 0.76 -0.11
C ASP A 187 17.10 -0.10 1.17
N VAL A 188 17.51 -1.35 1.02
CA VAL A 188 17.83 -2.20 2.16
C VAL A 188 19.15 -1.69 2.69
N TRP A 189 19.10 -0.97 3.81
CA TRP A 189 20.31 -0.72 4.58
C TRP A 189 20.86 -2.08 5.02
N ALA A 190 21.93 -2.51 4.36
CA ALA A 190 22.69 -3.68 4.73
C ALA A 190 23.72 -3.21 5.76
N PRO A 191 23.66 -3.70 7.02
CA PRO A 191 24.67 -3.37 8.00
C PRO A 191 26.04 -3.83 7.48
N PRO A 192 27.11 -3.05 7.67
CA PRO A 192 28.44 -3.41 7.22
C PRO A 192 28.90 -4.74 7.81
N THR A 193 29.66 -5.52 7.02
CA THR A 193 30.02 -6.93 7.25
C THR A 193 30.75 -7.21 8.57
N GLN A 194 31.35 -6.19 9.18
CA GLN A 194 32.03 -6.27 10.46
C GLN A 194 31.12 -5.96 11.67
N GLY A 195 29.83 -5.69 11.42
CA GLY A 195 28.86 -5.32 12.46
C GLY A 195 29.09 -3.94 13.05
N VAL A 196 29.81 -3.05 12.34
CA VAL A 196 30.18 -1.70 12.83
C VAL A 196 29.42 -0.62 12.09
N VAL A 197 28.44 0.02 12.72
CA VAL A 197 27.67 1.11 12.13
C VAL A 197 28.36 2.45 12.43
N LYS A 198 28.82 3.14 11.38
CA LYS A 198 29.45 4.45 11.51
C LYS A 198 28.40 5.56 11.43
N ILE A 199 28.36 6.40 12.45
CA ILE A 199 27.43 7.53 12.53
C ILE A 199 28.23 8.83 12.52
N GLY A 200 28.05 9.64 11.48
CA GLY A 200 28.63 10.97 11.36
C GLY A 200 27.91 11.95 12.28
N VAL A 201 28.61 12.52 13.25
CA VAL A 201 28.08 13.57 14.14
C VAL A 201 28.59 14.92 13.67
N ILE A 202 27.70 15.72 13.06
CA ILE A 202 28.06 16.98 12.41
C ILE A 202 27.38 18.15 13.12
N VAL A 203 28.13 18.85 13.97
CA VAL A 203 27.67 20.00 14.76
C VAL A 203 28.80 21.00 14.96
N PRO A 204 28.51 22.30 15.23
CA PRO A 204 29.55 23.27 15.54
C PRO A 204 30.11 23.01 16.94
N THR A 205 31.30 22.44 17.03
CA THR A 205 32.01 22.25 18.31
C THR A 205 32.91 23.44 18.64
N THR A 206 33.10 24.34 17.67
CA THR A 206 33.82 25.62 17.80
C THR A 206 32.93 26.81 17.45
N GLY A 207 33.36 28.01 17.85
CA GLY A 207 32.65 29.25 17.55
C GLY A 207 31.45 29.55 18.45
N PRO A 208 30.56 30.49 18.06
CA PRO A 208 29.49 31.02 18.92
C PRO A 208 28.49 29.96 19.41
N TYR A 209 28.33 28.86 18.66
CA TYR A 209 27.38 27.80 18.94
C TYR A 209 28.02 26.55 19.59
N ALA A 210 29.29 26.64 19.96
CA ALA A 210 30.06 25.53 20.54
C ALA A 210 29.40 24.92 21.78
N MET A 211 28.78 25.73 22.64
CA MET A 211 28.10 25.23 23.84
C MET A 211 26.97 24.24 23.49
N LEU A 212 26.18 24.57 22.47
CA LEU A 212 25.08 23.73 22.02
C LEU A 212 25.61 22.49 21.29
N GLY A 213 26.58 22.66 20.38
CA GLY A 213 27.17 21.53 19.66
C GLY A 213 27.90 20.55 20.59
N ASN A 214 28.64 21.02 21.58
CA ASN A 214 29.30 20.15 22.56
C ASN A 214 28.28 19.43 23.48
N SER A 215 27.16 20.09 23.81
CA SER A 215 26.05 19.42 24.51
C SER A 215 25.43 18.32 23.64
N PHE A 216 25.26 18.57 22.34
CA PHE A 216 24.76 17.58 21.39
C PHE A 216 25.70 16.37 21.26
N VAL A 217 27.02 16.59 21.13
CA VAL A 217 28.02 15.52 21.10
C VAL A 217 27.91 14.63 22.35
N LYS A 218 27.81 15.25 23.54
CA LYS A 218 27.63 14.51 24.80
C LYS A 218 26.35 13.69 24.82
N ALA A 219 25.24 14.25 24.32
CA ALA A 219 23.96 13.53 24.25
C ALA A 219 24.04 12.31 23.32
N VAL A 220 24.69 12.43 22.16
CA VAL A 220 24.88 11.30 21.23
C VAL A 220 25.82 10.24 21.80
N GLN A 221 26.88 10.65 22.51
CA GLN A 221 27.77 9.73 23.20
C GLN A 221 27.04 8.96 24.31
N MET A 222 26.25 9.66 25.14
CA MET A 222 25.44 9.04 26.18
C MET A 222 24.41 8.08 25.58
N ALA A 223 23.72 8.48 24.51
CA ALA A 223 22.78 7.60 23.81
C ALA A 223 23.47 6.35 23.26
N ARG A 224 24.70 6.45 22.75
CA ARG A 224 25.50 5.30 22.33
C ARG A 224 25.82 4.39 23.51
N ASP A 225 26.24 4.96 24.63
CA ASP A 225 26.69 4.22 25.81
C ASP A 225 25.50 3.51 26.50
N ASP A 226 24.31 4.11 26.48
CA ASP A 226 23.05 3.53 26.98
C ASP A 226 22.54 2.35 26.13
N LEU A 227 23.06 2.15 24.92
CA LEU A 227 22.58 1.07 24.05
C LEU A 227 22.92 -0.32 24.62
N GLY A 228 23.92 -0.50 25.49
CA GLY A 228 24.25 -1.80 26.07
C GLY A 228 24.65 -2.87 25.04
N ASP A 229 24.34 -4.15 25.31
CA ASP A 229 24.64 -5.27 24.39
C ASP A 229 23.67 -5.32 23.19
N LYS A 230 24.00 -4.61 22.10
CA LYS A 230 23.20 -4.59 20.87
C LYS A 230 23.83 -5.40 19.73
N LYS A 231 22.97 -5.66 18.74
CA LYS A 231 23.25 -6.36 17.48
C LYS A 231 24.45 -5.79 16.68
N TYR A 232 24.77 -4.50 16.85
CA TYR A 232 25.86 -3.82 16.14
C TYR A 232 26.69 -2.96 17.09
N ARG A 233 27.97 -2.78 16.74
CA ARG A 233 28.88 -1.81 17.36
C ARG A 233 28.71 -0.46 16.68
N TYR A 234 28.42 0.59 17.44
CA TYR A 234 28.23 1.93 16.89
C TYR A 234 29.50 2.78 17.07
N GLU A 235 30.03 3.30 15.96
CA GLU A 235 31.20 4.17 15.93
C GLU A 235 30.77 5.60 15.57
N LEU A 236 31.15 6.57 16.41
CA LEU A 236 30.81 7.98 16.18
C LEU A 236 31.96 8.69 15.48
N VAL A 237 31.69 9.25 14.30
CA VAL A 237 32.62 10.09 13.53
C VAL A 237 32.23 11.54 13.75
N ILE A 238 32.85 12.20 14.73
CA ILE A 238 32.53 13.59 15.07
C ILE A 238 33.32 14.53 14.14
N ARG A 239 32.61 15.50 13.54
CA ARG A 239 33.20 16.55 12.70
C ARG A 239 32.61 17.92 13.04
N ASP A 240 33.48 18.90 13.19
CA ASP A 240 33.09 20.29 13.41
C ASP A 240 32.58 20.93 12.12
N SER A 241 31.30 21.30 12.09
CA SER A 241 30.73 22.05 10.96
C SER A 241 31.16 23.51 10.95
N GLY A 242 31.54 24.07 12.11
CA GLY A 242 31.61 25.51 12.33
C GLY A 242 30.25 26.23 12.10
N PRO A 243 30.24 27.56 12.13
CA PRO A 243 29.03 28.37 11.93
C PRO A 243 28.70 28.67 10.45
N ASP A 244 29.56 28.27 9.51
CA ASP A 244 29.46 28.60 8.08
C ASP A 244 28.75 27.46 7.30
N PRO A 245 27.64 27.74 6.58
CA PRO A 245 26.93 26.74 5.77
C PRO A 245 27.75 26.08 4.66
N GLU A 246 28.66 26.80 3.99
CA GLU A 246 29.50 26.24 2.93
C GLU A 246 30.55 25.30 3.52
N LYS A 247 31.12 25.66 4.68
CA LYS A 247 31.99 24.75 5.44
C LYS A 247 31.21 23.50 5.87
N ALA A 248 29.97 23.65 6.34
CA ALA A 248 29.12 22.52 6.72
C ALA A 248 28.87 21.56 5.53
N LYS A 249 28.56 22.08 4.33
CA LYS A 249 28.42 21.27 3.10
C LYS A 249 29.68 20.46 2.79
N GLN A 250 30.86 21.07 2.92
CA GLN A 250 32.14 20.40 2.68
C GLN A 250 32.37 19.28 3.71
N VAL A 251 32.07 19.54 4.99
CA VAL A 251 32.18 18.54 6.06
C VAL A 251 31.24 17.37 5.82
N ILE A 252 29.98 17.63 5.44
CA ILE A 252 29.02 16.58 5.09
C ILE A 252 29.55 15.72 3.94
N ARG A 253 30.07 16.34 2.86
CA ARG A 253 30.65 15.60 1.73
C ARG A 253 31.83 14.72 2.17
N ARG A 254 32.71 15.21 3.03
CA ARG A 254 33.84 14.43 3.58
C ARG A 254 33.34 13.25 4.42
N VAL A 255 32.34 13.47 5.27
CA VAL A 255 31.75 12.43 6.11
C VAL A 255 31.12 11.31 5.27
N VAL A 256 30.44 11.67 4.19
CA VAL A 256 29.84 10.69 3.25
C VAL A 256 30.91 10.00 2.41
N ASN A 257 31.84 10.75 1.81
CA ASN A 257 32.74 10.22 0.78
C ASN A 257 34.01 9.60 1.33
N ASP A 258 34.57 10.16 2.39
CA ASP A 258 35.88 9.77 2.92
C ASP A 258 35.70 8.91 4.17
N ASP A 259 34.88 9.37 5.12
CA ASP A 259 34.63 8.64 6.37
C ASP A 259 33.65 7.45 6.19
N LYS A 260 32.92 7.43 5.07
CA LYS A 260 31.97 6.37 4.67
C LYS A 260 30.98 6.03 5.79
N VAL A 261 30.35 7.04 6.36
CA VAL A 261 29.35 6.82 7.42
C VAL A 261 28.07 6.20 6.86
N ASP A 262 27.41 5.38 7.67
CA ASP A 262 26.13 4.73 7.37
C ASP A 262 24.94 5.67 7.64
N ALA A 263 25.11 6.60 8.58
CA ALA A 263 24.10 7.59 8.95
C ALA A 263 24.75 8.90 9.38
N ILE A 264 24.00 10.00 9.32
CA ILE A 264 24.39 11.30 9.85
C ILE A 264 23.39 11.72 10.92
N VAL A 265 23.89 12.18 12.06
CA VAL A 265 23.10 12.74 13.15
C VAL A 265 23.71 14.11 13.50
N GLY A 266 22.93 15.17 13.41
CA GLY A 266 23.43 16.52 13.67
C GLY A 266 22.62 17.57 12.94
N GLY A 267 23.26 18.70 12.68
CA GLY A 267 22.61 19.90 12.17
C GLY A 267 22.14 20.81 13.31
N ILE A 268 22.62 22.06 13.27
CA ILE A 268 22.01 23.17 13.99
C ILE A 268 21.54 24.12 12.90
N SER A 269 20.23 24.26 12.75
CA SER A 269 19.66 25.23 11.81
C SER A 269 20.04 26.64 12.26
N LEU A 270 20.42 27.49 11.32
CA LEU A 270 20.54 28.93 11.58
C LEU A 270 19.15 29.45 11.94
N ILE A 271 18.91 29.69 13.23
CA ILE A 271 17.65 30.29 13.69
C ILE A 271 17.66 31.76 13.20
N GLY A 272 16.72 32.12 12.33
CA GLY A 272 16.49 33.51 11.91
C GLY A 272 17.17 33.95 10.60
N GLN A 273 17.67 33.04 9.76
CA GLN A 273 17.93 33.36 8.36
C GLN A 273 16.75 32.89 7.49
N GLU A 274 15.84 33.82 7.21
CA GLU A 274 14.96 33.73 6.05
C GLU A 274 15.85 33.89 4.81
N THR A 275 15.92 32.85 3.97
CA THR A 275 16.41 32.97 2.58
C THR A 275 15.22 33.07 1.65
#